data_AF-A0A944FHN2-F1
#
_entry.id   AF-A0A944FHN2-F1
#
_cell.length_a   1.000
_cell.length_b   1.000
_cell.length_c   1.000
_cell.angle_alpha   90.00
_cell.angle_beta   90.00
_cell.angle_gamma   90.00
#
_symmetry.space_group_name_H-M   'P 1'
#
loop_
_entity.id
_entity.type
_entity.pdbx_description
1 polymer ?
#
loop_
_entity_poly.entity_id
_entity_poly.type
_entity_poly.pdbx_seq_one_letter_code
_entity_poly.pdbx_strand_id
1 'polypeptide(L)' 'MAKKPVRAAVGDIRITCQICGSEHFRDRSVLLNSSGMEFMKLAWANESATGLICWQCGYVQLFANQDLQLYRGDA' A
#
# COMPACT_ATOMS: atom_id res chain seq x y z
N MET A 1 18.50 -8.19 2.76
CA MET A 1 17.57 -8.79 3.74
C MET A 1 16.20 -8.92 3.09
N ALA A 2 15.54 -10.07 3.17
CA ALA A 2 14.18 -10.21 2.62
C ALA A 2 13.21 -9.33 3.41
N LYS A 3 12.37 -8.54 2.73
CA LYS A 3 11.31 -7.76 3.38
C LYS A 3 10.39 -8.72 4.14
N LYS A 4 10.09 -8.45 5.42
CA LYS A 4 9.10 -9.20 6.19
C LYS A 4 7.67 -8.92 5.68
N PRO A 5 6.75 -9.89 5.71
CA PRO A 5 5.35 -9.64 5.40
C PRO A 5 4.73 -8.69 6.43
N VAL A 6 3.73 -7.93 5.99
CA VAL A 6 2.91 -7.04 6.84
C VAL A 6 1.45 -7.47 6.79
N ARG A 7 0.73 -7.26 7.89
CA ARG A 7 -0.74 -7.29 7.92
C ARG A 7 -1.24 -5.85 7.97
N ALA A 8 -2.48 -5.60 7.54
CA ALA A 8 -3.02 -4.24 7.48
C ALA A 8 -4.47 -4.16 7.96
N ALA A 9 -4.86 -2.98 8.44
CA ALA A 9 -6.24 -2.68 8.82
C ALA A 9 -6.59 -1.21 8.54
N VAL A 10 -7.88 -0.92 8.45
CA VAL A 10 -8.43 0.45 8.48
C VAL A 10 -9.44 0.49 9.62
N GLY A 11 -9.10 1.19 10.71
CA GLY A 11 -9.82 1.04 11.98
C GLY A 11 -9.84 -0.43 12.43
N ASP A 12 -11.02 -0.94 12.76
CA ASP A 12 -11.21 -2.33 13.20
C ASP A 12 -11.31 -3.34 12.03
N ILE A 13 -11.27 -2.87 10.78
CA ILE A 13 -11.45 -3.71 9.59
C ILE A 13 -10.09 -4.22 9.11
N ARG A 14 -9.87 -5.53 9.24
CA ARG A 14 -8.68 -6.20 8.69
C ARG A 14 -8.76 -6.26 7.16
N ILE A 15 -7.65 -5.94 6.51
CA ILE A 15 -7.53 -6.02 5.06
C ILE A 15 -7.10 -7.43 4.66
N THR A 16 -7.86 -8.04 3.76
CA THR A 16 -7.55 -9.30 3.09
C THR A 16 -7.37 -9.07 1.59
N CYS A 17 -6.62 -9.94 0.92
CA CYS A 17 -6.50 -9.90 -0.53
C CYS A 17 -7.84 -10.23 -1.17
N GLN A 18 -8.41 -9.31 -1.96
CA GLN A 18 -9.70 -9.52 -2.64
C GLN A 18 -9.70 -10.68 -3.65
N ILE A 19 -8.52 -11.17 -4.04
CA ILE A 19 -8.37 -12.26 -5.01
C ILE A 19 -8.20 -13.63 -4.35
N CYS A 20 -7.48 -13.72 -3.23
CA CYS A 20 -7.11 -15.02 -2.63
C CYS A 20 -7.32 -15.11 -1.11
N GLY A 21 -7.81 -14.06 -0.46
CA GLY A 21 -8.09 -14.03 0.97
C GLY A 21 -6.87 -13.90 1.89
N SER A 22 -5.64 -13.97 1.37
CA SER A 22 -4.42 -13.84 2.19
C SER A 22 -4.32 -12.49 2.91
N GLU A 23 -3.78 -12.51 4.13
CA GLU A 23 -3.57 -11.32 4.98
C GLU A 23 -2.12 -10.81 4.95
N HIS A 24 -1.24 -11.45 4.19
CA HIS A 24 0.19 -11.10 4.14
C HIS A 24 0.52 -10.26 2.92
N PHE A 25 1.07 -9.07 3.15
CA PHE A 25 1.38 -8.09 2.13
C PHE A 25 2.84 -7.64 2.15
N ARG A 26 3.30 -7.10 1.03
CA ARG A 26 4.45 -6.18 0.94
C ARG A 26 3.87 -4.80 0.72
N ASP A 27 4.31 -3.83 1.51
CA ASP A 27 3.90 -2.44 1.34
C ASP A 27 4.89 -1.66 0.46
N ARG A 28 4.37 -0.66 -0.27
CA ARG A 28 5.14 0.33 -1.03
C ARG A 28 4.35 1.63 -1.14
N SER A 29 5.05 2.76 -1.24
CA SER A 29 4.43 4.01 -1.69
C SER A 29 4.26 4.01 -3.22
N VAL A 30 3.17 4.60 -3.70
CA VAL A 30 2.81 4.78 -5.10
C VAL A 30 2.40 6.22 -5.31
N LEU A 31 3.01 6.91 -6.27
CA LEU A 31 2.64 8.28 -6.62
C LEU A 31 1.34 8.27 -7.43
N LEU A 32 0.41 9.20 -7.12
CA LEU A 32 -0.88 9.33 -7.81
C LEU A 32 -0.91 10.46 -8.84
N ASN A 33 0.21 11.15 -9.06
CA ASN A 33 0.33 12.22 -10.05
C ASN A 33 0.28 11.69 -11.49
N SER A 34 -0.37 12.44 -12.37
CA SER A 34 -0.31 12.22 -13.82
C SER A 34 1.02 12.75 -14.36
N SER A 35 1.58 12.09 -15.36
CA SER A 35 2.89 12.43 -15.94
C SER A 35 3.00 13.89 -16.44
N GLY A 36 1.87 14.56 -16.71
CA GLY A 36 1.82 15.96 -17.13
C GLY A 36 2.00 16.99 -16.00
N MET A 37 1.76 16.62 -14.73
CA MET A 37 1.97 17.52 -13.57
C MET A 37 3.43 17.60 -13.13
N GLU A 38 4.24 16.58 -13.44
CA GLU A 38 5.69 16.59 -13.19
C GLU A 38 6.42 17.68 -14.01
N PHE A 39 5.89 18.05 -15.18
CA PHE A 39 6.47 19.08 -16.05
C PHE A 39 6.19 20.51 -15.55
N MET A 40 5.15 20.70 -14.74
CA MET A 40 4.66 22.00 -14.25
C MET A 40 4.99 22.25 -12.77
N LYS A 41 6.22 21.99 -12.31
CA LYS A 41 6.77 22.42 -10.99
C LYS A 41 5.85 22.29 -9.75
N LEU A 42 4.87 21.38 -9.76
CA LEU A 42 3.94 21.09 -8.67
C LEU A 42 4.27 19.74 -8.01
N ALA A 43 5.51 19.27 -8.15
CA ALA A 43 6.03 18.06 -7.52
C ALA A 43 6.09 18.10 -5.97
N TRP A 44 5.53 19.16 -5.35
CA TRP A 44 5.36 19.28 -3.90
C TRP A 44 3.92 18.94 -3.45
N ALA A 45 2.97 18.82 -4.38
CA ALA A 45 1.61 18.37 -4.14
C ALA A 45 1.44 16.85 -4.37
N ASN A 46 2.44 16.06 -3.94
CA ASN A 46 2.48 14.63 -4.18
C ASN A 46 1.44 13.89 -3.33
N GLU A 47 0.23 13.78 -3.84
CA GLU A 47 -0.71 12.75 -3.39
C GLU A 47 -0.07 11.38 -3.66
N SER A 48 0.15 10.62 -2.60
CA SER A 48 0.72 9.27 -2.65
C SER A 48 -0.23 8.30 -1.98
N ALA A 49 -0.33 7.11 -2.55
CA ALA A 49 -1.05 5.99 -1.98
C ALA A 49 -0.10 4.97 -1.36
N THR A 50 -0.58 4.26 -0.35
CA THR A 50 0.06 3.03 0.10
C THR A 50 -0.48 1.85 -0.72
N GLY A 51 0.42 1.15 -1.40
CA GLY A 51 0.13 -0.08 -2.11
C GLY A 51 0.43 -1.31 -1.26
N LEU A 52 -0.57 -2.17 -1.07
CA LEU A 52 -0.43 -3.51 -0.51
C LEU A 52 -0.36 -4.54 -1.64
N ILE A 53 0.79 -5.19 -1.78
CA ILE A 53 1.02 -6.28 -2.74
C ILE A 53 0.87 -7.60 -2.00
N CYS A 54 -0.09 -8.42 -2.39
CA CYS A 54 -0.30 -9.75 -1.80
C CYS A 54 0.93 -10.64 -1.99
N TRP A 55 1.43 -11.25 -0.90
CA TRP A 55 2.55 -12.19 -0.97
C TRP A 55 2.23 -13.47 -1.74
N GLN A 56 0.97 -13.89 -1.74
CA GLN A 56 0.54 -15.17 -2.29
C GLN A 56 0.30 -15.10 -3.81
N CYS A 57 -0.44 -14.08 -4.27
CA CYS A 57 -0.88 -13.99 -5.67
C CYS A 57 -0.42 -12.72 -6.41
N GLY A 58 0.26 -11.79 -5.72
CA GLY A 58 0.77 -10.56 -6.32
C GLY A 58 -0.28 -9.46 -6.59
N TYR A 59 -1.56 -9.69 -6.28
CA TYR A 59 -2.59 -8.65 -6.44
C TYR A 59 -2.27 -7.39 -5.63
N VAL A 60 -2.52 -6.22 -6.22
CA VAL A 60 -2.19 -4.91 -5.65
C VAL A 60 -3.46 -4.18 -5.27
N GLN A 61 -3.52 -3.72 -4.02
CA GLN A 61 -4.56 -2.85 -3.50
C GLN A 61 -3.94 -1.49 -3.14
N LEU A 62 -4.50 -0.40 -3.64
CA LEU A 62 -4.00 0.96 -3.39
C LEU A 62 -4.93 1.69 -2.41
N PHE A 63 -4.35 2.33 -1.41
CA PHE A 63 -5.05 3.12 -0.40
C PHE A 63 -4.51 4.54 -0.44
N ALA A 64 -5.34 5.50 -0.84
CA ALA A 64 -5.00 6.93 -0.85
C ALA A 64 -5.24 7.62 0.51
N ASN A 65 -5.97 6.97 1.42
CA ASN A 65 -6.26 7.51 2.76
C ASN A 65 -5.12 7.22 3.75
N GLN A 66 -4.93 8.12 4.73
CA GLN A 66 -3.89 8.06 5.76
C GLN A 66 -4.22 7.12 6.94
N ASP A 67 -5.46 6.60 7.01
CA ASP A 67 -5.90 5.73 8.11
C ASP A 67 -5.45 4.26 7.99
N LEU A 68 -4.65 3.93 6.97
CA LEU A 68 -4.14 2.57 6.79
C LEU A 68 -3.07 2.25 7.85
N GLN A 69 -3.37 1.26 8.69
CA GLN A 69 -2.47 0.78 9.72
C GLN A 69 -1.70 -0.44 9.22
N LEU A 70 -0.39 -0.46 9.42
CA LEU A 70 0.49 -1.58 9.05
C LEU A 70 1.06 -2.24 10.31
N TYR A 71 0.84 -3.54 10.43
CA TYR A 71 1.35 -4.38 11.52
C TYR A 71 2.47 -5.25 10.96
N ARG A 72 3.71 -4.97 11.36
CA ARG A 72 4.87 -5.80 11.03
C ARG A 72 5.10 -6.78 12.18
N GLY A 73 5.25 -8.06 11.88
CA GLY A 73 5.65 -9.03 12.89
C GLY A 73 7.07 -8.75 13.35
N ASP A 74 7.24 -8.47 14.65
CA ASP A 74 8.55 -8.50 15.29
C ASP A 74 9.07 -9.94 15.22
N ALA A 75 10.35 -10.10 14.89
CA ALA A 75 10.98 -11.43 14.91
C ALA A 75 11.31 -11.80 16.36
#